data_AF-A0A945FRA1-F1
#
_entry.id   AF-A0A945FRA1-F1
#
_cell.length_a   1.000
_cell.length_b   1.000
_cell.length_c   1.000
_cell.angle_alpha   90.00
_cell.angle_beta   90.00
_cell.angle_gamma   90.00
#
_symmetry.space_group_name_H-M   'P 1'
#
loop_
_entity.id
_entity.type
_entity.pdbx_description
1 polymer ?
#
loop_
_entity_poly.entity_id
_entity_poly.type
_entity_poly.pdbx_seq_one_letter_code
_entity_poly.pdbx_strand_id
1 'polypeptide(L)'
;PFVKDSNVVILANHGTVSFGETVEKAYWWTEILDAYCKILMLAKDLGRVTYLSKNETQELLALKQQWGFKDPRLDKGMEDCDICANDVFRTSWGNTGVNRTAFDPPPAMNTPQASNQPVDYEAVVKAVTEQVCKELGLSA
;
A
#
# COMPACT_ATOMS: atom_id res chain seq x y z
N PRO A 1 -14.36 -9.76 18.44
CA PRO A 1 -14.18 -10.37 17.08
C PRO A 1 -12.76 -10.16 16.54
N PHE A 2 -12.20 -8.96 16.67
CA PHE A 2 -10.93 -8.57 16.03
C PHE A 2 -9.64 -8.92 16.79
N VAL A 3 -9.75 -9.37 18.05
CA VAL A 3 -8.60 -9.57 18.96
C VAL A 3 -7.76 -10.80 18.60
N LYS A 4 -8.33 -11.78 17.88
CA LYS A 4 -7.65 -13.04 17.58
C LYS A 4 -6.58 -12.91 16.49
N ASP A 5 -6.79 -11.99 15.55
CA ASP A 5 -6.01 -11.88 14.30
C ASP A 5 -5.23 -10.55 14.22
N SER A 6 -5.13 -9.80 15.31
CA SER A 6 -4.46 -8.50 15.38
C SER A 6 -3.80 -8.36 16.74
N ASN A 7 -2.71 -7.60 16.85
CA ASN A 7 -2.10 -7.23 18.14
C ASN A 7 -2.51 -5.82 18.59
N VAL A 8 -3.13 -5.06 17.69
CA VAL A 8 -3.46 -3.64 17.85
C VAL A 8 -4.82 -3.39 17.24
N VAL A 9 -5.67 -2.66 17.96
CA VAL A 9 -7.01 -2.27 17.54
C VAL A 9 -7.10 -0.75 17.58
N ILE A 10 -7.52 -0.15 16.47
CA ILE A 10 -7.82 1.29 16.39
C ILE A 10 -9.31 1.48 16.66
N LEU A 11 -9.62 2.31 17.65
CA LEU A 11 -10.98 2.68 18.03
C LEU A 11 -11.31 4.03 17.38
N ALA A 12 -12.28 4.02 16.47
CA ALA A 12 -12.73 5.23 15.77
C ALA A 12 -13.13 6.32 16.79
N ASN A 13 -12.56 7.51 16.63
CA ASN A 13 -12.78 8.69 17.50
C ASN A 13 -12.37 8.50 18.98
N HIS A 14 -11.49 7.55 19.30
CA HIS A 14 -11.06 7.33 20.68
C HIS A 14 -9.54 7.20 20.81
N GLY A 15 -8.95 6.17 20.21
CA GLY A 15 -7.53 5.87 20.42
C GLY A 15 -7.22 4.44 20.01
N THR A 16 -6.21 3.85 20.64
CA THR A 16 -5.68 2.55 20.25
C THR A 16 -5.57 1.63 21.46
N VAL A 17 -5.78 0.33 21.23
CA VAL A 17 -5.60 -0.71 22.24
C VAL A 17 -4.63 -1.73 21.66
N SER A 18 -3.48 -1.88 22.28
CA SER A 18 -2.47 -2.88 21.93
C SER A 18 -2.40 -3.96 23.00
N PHE A 19 -2.00 -5.15 22.59
CA PHE A 19 -1.84 -6.29 23.49
C PHE A 19 -0.70 -7.18 23.00
N GLY A 20 -0.08 -7.86 23.95
CA GLY A 20 1.07 -8.73 23.74
C GLY A 20 1.27 -9.64 24.93
N GLU A 21 2.19 -10.58 24.80
CA GLU A 21 2.53 -11.57 25.83
C GLU A 21 3.13 -10.90 27.08
N THR A 22 3.72 -9.71 26.91
CA THR A 22 4.24 -8.86 27.98
C THR A 22 3.76 -7.43 27.79
N VAL A 23 3.74 -6.66 28.89
CA VAL A 23 3.41 -5.22 28.88
C VAL A 23 4.38 -4.45 27.97
N GLU A 24 5.66 -4.81 28.00
CA GLU A 24 6.69 -4.22 27.15
C GLU A 24 6.39 -4.44 25.66
N LYS A 25 6.01 -5.67 25.27
CA LYS A 25 5.68 -5.97 23.87
C LYS A 25 4.40 -5.26 23.42
N ALA A 26 3.39 -5.17 24.29
CA ALA A 26 2.20 -4.36 24.03
C ALA A 26 2.55 -2.88 23.82
N TYR A 27 3.44 -2.33 24.65
CA TYR A 27 3.95 -0.97 24.50
C TYR A 27 4.66 -0.77 23.15
N TRP A 28 5.55 -1.68 22.75
CA TRP A 28 6.22 -1.60 21.44
C TRP A 28 5.24 -1.61 20.27
N TRP A 29 4.15 -2.38 20.36
CA TRP A 29 3.11 -2.33 19.33
C TRP A 29 2.43 -0.97 19.22
N THR A 30 2.21 -0.30 20.36
CA THR A 30 1.71 1.09 20.36
C THR A 30 2.71 2.03 19.71
N GLU A 31 3.99 1.94 20.04
CA GLU A 31 5.03 2.81 19.48
C GLU A 31 5.17 2.63 17.96
N ILE A 32 5.16 1.39 17.48
CA ILE A 32 5.21 1.08 16.04
C ILE A 32 4.01 1.67 15.33
N LEU A 33 2.81 1.55 15.92
CA LEU A 33 1.59 2.11 15.36
C LEU A 33 1.65 3.64 15.31
N ASP A 34 2.04 4.29 16.41
CA ASP A 34 2.12 5.76 16.50
C ASP A 34 3.12 6.31 15.47
N ALA A 35 4.32 5.71 15.41
CA ALA A 35 5.33 6.07 14.42
C ALA A 35 4.81 5.90 12.99
N TYR A 36 4.10 4.82 12.70
CA TYR A 36 3.50 4.58 11.39
C TYR A 36 2.43 5.63 11.03
N CYS A 37 1.50 5.92 11.94
CA CYS A 37 0.50 6.97 11.77
C CYS A 37 1.15 8.34 11.51
N LYS A 38 2.20 8.68 12.27
CA LYS A 38 2.96 9.91 12.09
C LYS A 38 3.63 9.99 10.73
N ILE A 39 4.26 8.92 10.27
CA ILE A 39 4.85 8.83 8.93
C ILE A 39 3.78 9.07 7.85
N LEU A 40 2.62 8.43 7.96
CA LEU A 40 1.53 8.58 7.00
C LEU A 40 0.96 10.00 6.97
N MET A 41 0.76 10.62 8.13
CA MET A 41 0.31 12.01 8.24
C MET A 41 1.32 12.98 7.61
N LEU A 42 2.60 12.85 7.95
CA LEU A 42 3.68 13.68 7.40
C LEU A 42 3.82 13.48 5.88
N ALA A 43 3.78 12.24 5.41
CA ALA A 43 3.89 11.95 3.97
C ALA A 43 2.73 12.57 3.18
N LYS A 44 1.51 12.54 3.73
CA LYS A 44 0.33 13.18 3.13
C LYS A 44 0.45 14.69 3.08
N ASP A 45 0.98 15.32 4.13
CA ASP A 45 1.15 16.77 4.17
C ASP A 45 2.25 17.25 3.22
N LEU A 46 3.30 16.43 3.01
CA LEU A 46 4.37 16.71 2.06
C LEU A 46 3.97 16.44 0.60
N GLY A 47 2.95 15.61 0.36
CA GLY A 47 2.45 15.34 -0.99
C GLY A 47 1.88 13.93 -1.15
N ARG A 48 2.27 13.26 -2.25
CA ARG A 48 1.73 11.94 -2.59
C ARG A 48 2.40 10.84 -1.79
N VAL A 49 1.59 9.96 -1.20
CA VAL A 49 2.06 8.71 -0.59
C VAL A 49 2.39 7.70 -1.70
N THR A 50 3.63 7.26 -1.75
CA THR A 50 4.08 6.18 -2.64
C THR A 50 4.02 4.86 -1.90
N TYR A 51 3.29 3.90 -2.46
CA TYR A 51 3.20 2.54 -1.90
C TYR A 51 4.39 1.70 -2.33
N LEU A 52 4.81 0.79 -1.46
CA LEU A 52 5.80 -0.23 -1.82
C LEU A 52 5.23 -1.13 -2.91
N SER A 53 6.07 -1.46 -3.89
CA SER A 53 5.75 -2.43 -4.93
C SER A 53 5.64 -3.84 -4.35
N LYS A 54 5.09 -4.76 -5.16
CA LYS A 54 5.01 -6.18 -4.82
C LYS A 54 6.39 -6.76 -4.50
N ASN A 55 7.39 -6.44 -5.32
CA ASN A 55 8.74 -6.97 -5.16
C ASN A 55 9.39 -6.46 -3.86
N GLU A 56 9.34 -5.16 -3.62
CA GLU A 56 9.86 -4.57 -2.37
C GLU A 56 9.16 -5.16 -1.14
N THR A 57 7.85 -5.39 -1.21
CA THR A 57 7.12 -5.99 -0.09
C THR A 57 7.51 -7.45 0.13
N GLN A 58 7.73 -8.22 -0.94
CA GLN A 58 8.21 -9.61 -0.84
C GLN A 58 9.63 -9.70 -0.28
N GLU A 59 10.52 -8.81 -0.70
CA GLU A 59 11.88 -8.71 -0.17
C GLU A 59 11.86 -8.41 1.34
N LEU A 60 11.01 -7.47 1.78
CA LEU A 60 10.83 -7.19 3.21
C LEU A 60 10.28 -8.39 3.98
N LEU A 61 9.35 -9.15 3.40
CA LEU A 61 8.83 -10.38 4.01
C LEU A 61 9.92 -11.46 4.13
N ALA A 62 10.75 -11.62 3.10
CA ALA A 62 11.89 -12.54 3.14
C ALA A 62 12.92 -12.14 4.21
N LEU A 63 13.22 -10.85 4.34
CA LEU A 63 14.08 -10.32 5.41
C LEU A 63 13.50 -10.61 6.80
N LYS A 64 12.20 -10.43 7.00
CA LYS A 64 11.54 -10.77 8.27
C LYS A 64 11.73 -12.25 8.63
N GLN A 65 11.59 -13.16 7.66
CA GLN A 65 11.83 -14.59 7.88
C GLN A 65 13.29 -14.86 8.28
N GLN A 66 14.24 -14.24 7.58
CA GLN A 66 15.68 -14.39 7.89
C GLN A 66 16.02 -13.93 9.31
N TRP A 67 15.36 -12.87 9.78
CA TRP A 67 15.53 -12.34 11.14
C TRP A 67 14.70 -13.07 12.21
N GLY A 68 13.94 -14.09 11.83
CA GLY A 68 13.13 -14.89 12.75
C GLY A 68 11.83 -14.21 13.20
N PHE A 69 11.36 -13.18 12.49
CA PHE A 69 10.07 -12.56 12.78
C PHE A 69 8.93 -13.34 12.13
N LYS A 70 7.92 -13.68 12.93
CA LYS A 70 6.66 -14.23 12.42
C LYS A 70 5.81 -13.08 11.83
N ASP A 71 5.45 -13.18 10.57
CA ASP A 71 4.52 -12.26 9.91
C ASP A 71 3.25 -13.04 9.51
N PRO A 72 2.06 -12.64 10.00
CA PRO A 72 0.80 -13.31 9.67
C PRO A 72 0.52 -13.42 8.16
N ARG A 73 1.07 -12.52 7.33
CA ARG A 73 0.90 -12.53 5.86
C ARG A 73 1.63 -13.69 5.17
N LEU A 74 2.48 -14.42 5.90
CA LEU A 74 3.19 -15.60 5.42
C LEU A 74 2.46 -16.91 5.76
N ASP A 75 1.44 -16.86 6.60
CA ASP A 75 0.66 -18.04 6.97
C ASP A 75 -0.23 -18.46 5.80
N LYS A 76 -0.36 -19.77 5.54
CA LYS A 76 -1.17 -20.32 4.42
C LYS A 76 -2.63 -19.86 4.40
N GLY A 77 -3.16 -19.43 5.54
CA GLY A 77 -4.52 -18.86 5.64
C GLY A 77 -4.66 -17.45 5.06
N MET A 78 -3.55 -16.81 4.70
CA MET A 78 -3.48 -15.47 4.10
C MET A 78 -2.78 -15.45 2.73
N GLU A 79 -2.54 -16.62 2.12
CA GLU A 79 -1.80 -16.76 0.87
C GLU A 79 -2.48 -16.06 -0.33
N ASP A 80 -3.82 -15.96 -0.30
CA ASP A 80 -4.65 -15.27 -1.29
C ASP A 80 -5.01 -13.82 -0.90
N CYS A 81 -4.57 -13.32 0.27
CA CYS A 81 -4.81 -11.94 0.65
C CYS A 81 -3.84 -11.04 -0.11
N ASP A 82 -4.37 -10.06 -0.84
CA ASP A 82 -3.54 -9.02 -1.47
C ASP A 82 -2.59 -8.47 -0.39
N ILE A 83 -1.28 -8.70 -0.56
CA ILE A 83 -0.20 -8.29 0.36
C ILE A 83 -0.27 -6.80 0.72
N CYS A 84 -0.93 -6.00 -0.13
CA CYS A 84 -1.16 -4.57 0.02
C CYS A 84 -2.61 -4.22 0.41
N ALA A 85 -3.58 -5.14 0.31
CA ALA A 85 -4.97 -4.95 0.66
C ALA A 85 -5.48 -6.17 1.43
N ASN A 86 -5.20 -6.19 2.74
CA ASN A 86 -5.45 -7.35 3.58
C ASN A 86 -6.94 -7.75 3.58
N ASP A 87 -7.30 -8.82 2.86
CA ASP A 87 -8.68 -9.26 2.68
C ASP A 87 -9.27 -9.90 3.95
N VAL A 88 -8.42 -10.32 4.91
CA VAL A 88 -8.83 -10.92 6.19
C VAL A 88 -9.87 -10.11 6.93
N PHE A 89 -9.77 -8.78 6.86
CA PHE A 89 -10.72 -7.93 7.55
C PHE A 89 -11.86 -7.48 6.66
N ARG A 90 -11.76 -7.46 5.33
CA ARG A 90 -12.69 -6.69 4.45
C ARG A 90 -14.17 -7.00 4.65
N THR A 91 -14.52 -8.26 4.88
CA THR A 91 -15.89 -8.69 5.21
C THR A 91 -16.40 -8.08 6.51
N SER A 92 -15.49 -7.80 7.45
CA SER A 92 -15.76 -7.19 8.75
C SER A 92 -15.67 -5.66 8.76
N TRP A 93 -15.02 -4.99 7.79
CA TRP A 93 -14.99 -3.51 7.70
C TRP A 93 -16.41 -2.95 7.50
N GLY A 94 -17.26 -3.65 6.74
CA GLY A 94 -18.66 -3.26 6.60
C GLY A 94 -19.40 -3.20 7.94
N ASN A 95 -18.98 -4.02 8.91
CA ASN A 95 -19.58 -4.07 10.25
C ASN A 95 -18.99 -3.03 11.21
N THR A 96 -17.84 -2.41 10.90
CA THR A 96 -17.22 -1.39 11.77
C THR A 96 -17.76 0.01 11.52
N GLY A 97 -18.43 0.24 10.38
CA GLY A 97 -18.90 1.57 9.98
C GLY A 97 -17.78 2.54 9.60
N VAL A 98 -16.54 2.07 9.47
CA VAL A 98 -15.37 2.89 9.12
C VAL A 98 -15.10 2.80 7.62
N ASN A 99 -15.02 3.95 6.97
CA ASN A 99 -14.69 4.08 5.54
C ASN A 99 -13.29 4.66 5.35
N ARG A 100 -12.58 4.20 4.31
CA ARG A 100 -11.27 4.76 3.93
C ARG A 100 -11.46 6.10 3.22
N THR A 101 -11.06 7.19 3.87
CA THR A 101 -11.24 8.55 3.33
C THR A 101 -9.94 9.34 3.17
N ALA A 102 -8.88 8.98 3.91
CA ALA A 102 -7.67 9.81 4.00
C ALA A 102 -6.59 9.50 2.94
N PHE A 103 -6.53 8.26 2.44
CA PHE A 103 -5.52 7.78 1.49
C PHE A 103 -6.19 7.05 0.33
N ASP A 104 -5.58 7.06 -0.84
CA ASP A 104 -6.04 6.26 -2.00
C ASP A 104 -5.70 4.76 -1.82
N PRO A 105 -6.32 3.84 -2.59
CA PRO A 105 -5.98 2.43 -2.46
C PRO A 105 -4.58 2.24 -3.01
N PRO A 106 -3.80 1.29 -2.48
CA PRO A 106 -2.66 0.82 -3.23
C PRO A 106 -3.15 0.32 -4.61
N PRO A 107 -2.36 0.52 -5.68
CA PRO A 107 -2.71 0.01 -7.00
C PRO A 107 -2.94 -1.49 -6.95
N ALA A 108 -3.91 -1.97 -7.74
CA ALA A 108 -4.25 -3.39 -7.80
C ALA A 108 -3.03 -4.20 -8.25
N MET A 109 -2.79 -5.35 -7.62
CA MET A 109 -1.55 -6.12 -7.81
C MET A 109 -1.32 -6.62 -9.25
N ASN A 110 -2.36 -6.60 -10.09
CA ASN A 110 -2.34 -7.05 -11.48
C ASN A 110 -2.39 -5.91 -12.51
N THR A 111 -2.29 -4.63 -12.11
CA THR A 111 -1.99 -3.61 -13.12
C THR A 111 -0.59 -3.88 -13.64
N PRO A 112 -0.39 -4.08 -14.95
CA PRO A 112 0.95 -4.12 -15.51
C PRO A 112 1.67 -2.90 -14.98
N GLN A 113 2.82 -3.07 -14.33
CA GLN A 113 3.75 -1.97 -14.14
C GLN A 113 3.81 -1.29 -15.49
N ALA A 114 3.39 -0.02 -15.57
CA ALA A 114 3.57 0.75 -16.78
C ALA A 114 5.07 0.64 -17.03
N SER A 115 5.41 -0.18 -18.01
CA SER A 115 6.78 -0.39 -18.39
C SER A 115 7.31 1.01 -18.61
N ASN A 116 8.35 1.39 -17.87
CA ASN A 116 9.07 2.62 -18.09
C ASN A 116 9.83 2.45 -19.41
N GLN A 117 9.08 2.19 -20.49
CA GLN A 117 9.58 2.12 -21.83
C GLN A 117 10.14 3.51 -22.09
N PRO A 118 11.41 3.60 -22.52
CA PRO A 118 11.93 4.87 -22.96
C PRO A 118 10.94 5.42 -24.00
N VAL A 119 10.33 6.55 -23.68
CA VAL A 119 9.44 7.23 -24.61
C VAL A 119 10.29 7.55 -25.83
N ASP A 120 9.94 6.98 -26.98
CA ASP A 120 10.62 7.27 -28.23
C ASP A 120 10.18 8.66 -28.71
N TYR A 121 10.95 9.67 -28.27
CA TYR A 121 10.68 11.07 -28.57
C TYR A 121 10.69 11.34 -30.09
N GLU A 122 11.47 10.59 -30.89
CA GLU A 122 11.49 10.73 -32.35
C GLU A 122 10.16 10.27 -32.98
N ALA A 123 9.60 9.17 -32.50
CA ALA A 123 8.29 8.70 -32.95
C ALA A 123 7.17 9.70 -32.60
N VAL A 124 7.24 10.31 -31.41
CA VAL A 124 6.28 11.33 -30.98
C VAL A 124 6.41 12.60 -31.84
N VAL A 125 7.63 13.08 -32.07
CA VAL A 125 7.90 14.26 -32.91
C VAL A 125 7.38 14.03 -34.33
N LYS A 126 7.65 12.86 -34.91
CA LYS A 126 7.15 12.52 -36.25
C LYS A 126 5.62 12.52 -36.32
N ALA A 127 4.95 11.88 -35.36
CA ALA A 127 3.50 11.80 -35.33
C ALA A 127 2.82 13.17 -35.16
N VAL A 128 3.39 14.03 -34.29
CA VAL A 128 2.90 15.41 -34.13
C VAL A 128 3.12 16.22 -35.40
N THR A 129 4.29 16.06 -36.05
CA THR A 129 4.62 16.79 -37.28
C THR A 129 3.71 16.39 -38.43
N GLU A 130 3.44 15.09 -38.63
CA GLU A 130 2.49 14.60 -39.63
C GLU A 130 1.08 15.16 -39.40
N GLN A 131 0.61 15.19 -38.15
CA GLN A 131 -0.71 15.69 -37.81
C GLN A 131 -0.81 17.21 -38.06
N VAL A 132 0.22 17.97 -37.70
CA VAL A 132 0.27 19.42 -37.93
C VAL A 132 0.35 19.74 -39.42
N CYS A 133 1.19 19.03 -40.19
CA CYS A 133 1.28 19.19 -41.64
C CYS A 133 -0.06 18.87 -42.32
N LYS A 134 -0.78 17.84 -41.86
CA LYS A 134 -2.11 17.49 -42.35
C LYS A 134 -3.15 18.59 -42.11
N GLU A 135 -3.18 19.18 -40.92
CA GLU A 135 -4.10 20.30 -40.59
C GLU A 135 -3.73 21.59 -41.34
N LEU A 136 -2.45 21.79 -41.65
CA LEU A 136 -1.95 22.94 -42.41
C LEU A 136 -1.97 22.74 -43.93
N GLY A 137 -2.40 21.58 -44.42
CA GLY A 137 -2.42 21.26 -45.86
C GLY A 137 -1.03 21.16 -46.50
N LEU A 138 0.00 20.89 -45.70
CA LEU A 138 1.39 20.70 -46.12
C LEU A 138 1.66 19.19 -46.26
N SER A 139 2.37 18.78 -47.32
CA SER A 139 2.93 17.42 -47.38
C SER A 139 4.02 17.31 -46.32
N ALA A 140 3.96 16.27 -45.49
CA ALA A 140 5.05 15.89 -44.59
C ALA A 140 6.31 15.47 -45.38
#